data_AF-A0A0C3FN21-F1
#
_entry.id   AF-A0A0C3FN21-F1
#
_cell.length_a   1.000
_cell.length_b   1.000
_cell.length_c   1.000
_cell.angle_alpha   90.00
_cell.angle_beta   90.00
_cell.angle_gamma   90.00
#
_symmetry.space_group_name_H-M   'P 1'
#
loop_
_entity.id
_entity.type
_entity.pdbx_description
1 polymer ?
#
loop_
_entity_poly.entity_id
_entity_poly.type
_entity_poly.pdbx_seq_one_letter_code
_entity_poly.pdbx_strand_id
1 'polypeptide(L)'
;MTHLDSGTPSSTFKLDTSLGTLHDQSMPWILNAYHDINKEELIMKAFELCHVGEFNLSHTYLMSVEALSALHQLPITNPSLHHEITGGKTSRCTEDDEPVFSAKTDQGDGR
;
A
#
# COMPACT_ATOMS: atom_id res chain seq x y z
N MET A 1 -19.69 -20.23 14.81
CA MET A 1 -19.95 -18.76 14.82
C MET A 1 -21.40 -18.53 15.24
N THR A 2 -21.76 -18.81 16.50
CA THR A 2 -23.16 -18.73 17.01
C THR A 2 -23.12 -18.47 18.51
N HIS A 3 -22.94 -17.21 18.93
CA HIS A 3 -23.06 -16.83 20.35
C HIS A 3 -23.68 -15.45 20.58
N LEU A 4 -24.29 -14.83 19.55
CA LEU A 4 -24.95 -13.52 19.66
C LEU A 4 -26.47 -13.58 19.52
N ASP A 5 -27.09 -14.73 19.82
CA ASP A 5 -28.56 -14.89 19.82
C ASP A 5 -29.15 -15.08 21.23
N SER A 6 -28.29 -15.16 22.25
CA SER A 6 -28.72 -15.09 23.65
C SER A 6 -28.50 -13.66 24.16
N GLY A 7 -29.58 -13.02 24.63
CA GLY A 7 -29.62 -11.65 25.17
C GLY A 7 -28.79 -11.44 26.44
N THR A 8 -27.49 -11.68 26.35
CA THR A 8 -26.48 -11.39 27.37
C THR A 8 -26.05 -9.93 27.26
N PRO A 9 -25.96 -9.17 28.36
CA PRO A 9 -25.54 -7.77 28.32
C PRO A 9 -24.13 -7.64 27.73
N SER A 10 -23.95 -6.67 26.84
CA SER A 10 -22.74 -6.39 26.05
C SER A 10 -21.48 -6.05 26.87
N SER A 11 -21.56 -6.03 28.20
CA SER A 11 -20.50 -5.60 29.11
C SER A 11 -19.46 -6.68 29.47
N THR A 12 -19.60 -7.92 28.96
CA THR A 12 -18.72 -9.04 29.37
C THR A 12 -17.78 -9.56 28.26
N PHE A 13 -17.79 -8.96 27.07
CA PHE A 13 -16.83 -9.33 26.02
C PHE A 13 -15.51 -8.57 26.21
N LYS A 14 -14.53 -9.21 26.87
CA LYS A 14 -13.15 -8.72 26.88
C LYS A 14 -12.43 -9.29 25.66
N LEU A 15 -12.05 -8.40 24.75
CA LEU A 15 -11.22 -8.75 23.61
C LEU A 15 -9.82 -9.09 24.13
N ASP A 16 -9.36 -10.31 23.85
CA ASP A 16 -8.00 -10.70 24.21
C ASP A 16 -7.02 -10.01 23.25
N THR A 17 -6.32 -9.02 23.79
CA THR A 17 -5.34 -8.21 23.07
C THR A 17 -3.92 -8.72 23.25
N SER A 18 -3.74 -9.97 23.72
CA SER A 18 -2.42 -10.58 23.74
C SER A 18 -1.84 -10.63 22.33
N LEU A 19 -0.52 -10.41 22.22
CA LEU A 19 0.15 -10.37 20.93
C LEU A 19 -0.07 -11.65 20.12
N GLY A 20 -0.09 -12.82 20.78
CA GLY A 20 -0.36 -14.11 20.15
C GLY A 20 -1.76 -14.15 19.54
N THR A 21 -2.80 -13.79 20.30
CA THR A 21 -4.18 -13.79 19.79
C THR A 21 -4.38 -12.78 18.67
N LEU A 22 -3.80 -11.58 18.78
CA LEU A 22 -3.88 -10.57 17.73
C LEU A 22 -3.16 -11.01 16.45
N HIS A 23 -1.98 -11.65 16.58
CA HIS A 23 -1.23 -12.19 15.46
C HIS A 23 -2.01 -13.32 14.76
N ASP A 24 -2.52 -14.29 15.52
CA ASP A 24 -3.26 -15.42 14.97
C ASP A 24 -4.56 -14.99 14.28
N GLN A 25 -5.15 -13.89 14.71
CA GLN A 25 -6.32 -13.30 14.05
C GLN A 25 -5.96 -12.43 12.84
N SER A 26 -4.86 -11.66 12.88
CA SER A 26 -4.52 -10.71 11.82
C SER A 26 -3.78 -11.36 10.64
N MET A 27 -2.90 -12.33 10.89
CA MET A 27 -2.09 -12.97 9.86
C MET A 27 -2.91 -13.68 8.78
N PRO A 28 -4.00 -14.40 9.09
CA PRO A 28 -4.87 -14.98 8.06
C PRO A 28 -5.49 -13.92 7.15
N TRP A 29 -5.88 -12.76 7.69
CA TRP A 29 -6.43 -11.67 6.88
C TRP A 29 -5.39 -11.12 5.91
N ILE A 30 -4.17 -10.88 6.38
CA ILE A 30 -3.06 -10.39 5.55
C ILE A 30 -2.71 -11.43 4.47
N LEU A 31 -2.63 -12.71 4.85
CA LEU A 31 -2.28 -13.78 3.93
C LEU A 31 -3.36 -13.99 2.86
N ASN A 32 -4.64 -13.95 3.25
CA ASN A 32 -5.75 -14.03 2.31
C ASN A 32 -5.76 -12.83 1.37
N ALA A 33 -5.60 -11.61 1.91
CA ALA A 33 -5.50 -10.40 1.09
C ALA A 33 -4.34 -10.49 0.10
N TYR A 34 -3.18 -10.98 0.54
CA TYR A 34 -2.03 -11.24 -0.34
C TYR A 34 -2.41 -12.21 -1.47
N HIS A 35 -3.06 -13.33 -1.17
CA HIS A 35 -3.50 -14.27 -2.20
C HIS A 35 -4.55 -13.67 -3.16
N ASP A 36 -5.42 -12.80 -2.66
CA ASP A 36 -6.45 -12.15 -3.47
C ASP A 36 -5.90 -11.11 -4.44
N ILE A 37 -4.84 -10.38 -4.03
CA ILE A 37 -4.24 -9.28 -4.81
C ILE A 37 -2.99 -9.70 -5.60
N ASN A 38 -2.23 -10.70 -5.12
CA ASN A 38 -0.97 -11.14 -5.74
C ASN A 38 -1.24 -12.07 -6.93
N LYS A 39 -1.88 -11.50 -7.94
CA LYS A 39 -2.16 -12.15 -9.23
C LYS A 39 -1.16 -11.60 -10.23
N GLU A 40 -0.15 -12.40 -10.57
CA GLU A 40 0.96 -12.02 -11.44
C GLU A 40 0.47 -11.35 -12.73
N GLU A 41 -0.51 -11.95 -13.40
CA GLU A 41 -1.09 -11.42 -14.64
C GLU A 41 -1.67 -10.01 -14.47
N LEU A 42 -2.36 -9.74 -13.36
CA LEU A 42 -2.94 -8.41 -13.09
C LEU A 42 -1.85 -7.40 -12.78
N ILE A 43 -0.84 -7.79 -12.01
CA ILE A 43 0.30 -6.93 -11.65
C ILE A 43 1.07 -6.55 -12.91
N MET A 44 1.42 -7.52 -13.75
CA MET A 44 2.09 -7.28 -15.03
C MET A 44 1.25 -6.37 -15.92
N LYS A 45 -0.06 -6.64 -16.02
CA LYS A 45 -0.97 -5.82 -16.83
C LYS A 45 -1.07 -4.39 -16.31
N ALA A 46 -1.07 -4.18 -15.00
CA ALA A 46 -1.09 -2.85 -14.42
C ALA A 46 0.14 -2.03 -14.86
N PHE A 47 1.34 -2.62 -14.80
CA PHE A 47 2.55 -1.95 -15.29
C PHE A 47 2.55 -1.74 -16.80
N GLU A 48 1.97 -2.66 -17.58
CA GLU A 48 1.74 -2.44 -19.01
C GLU A 48 0.78 -1.28 -19.31
N LEU A 49 -0.14 -0.96 -18.41
CA LEU A 49 -1.05 0.18 -18.60
C LEU A 49 -0.43 1.50 -18.14
N CYS A 50 0.57 1.46 -17.26
CA CYS A 50 1.30 2.63 -16.80
C CYS A 50 2.29 3.13 -17.87
N HIS A 51 2.20 4.41 -18.20
CA HIS A 51 3.06 5.04 -19.22
C HIS A 51 3.61 6.38 -18.74
N VAL A 52 4.83 6.70 -19.18
CA VAL A 52 5.45 8.02 -19.06
C VAL A 52 5.85 8.47 -20.45
N GLY A 53 5.08 9.38 -21.03
CA GLY A 53 5.19 9.70 -22.46
C GLY A 53 4.91 8.46 -23.30
N GLU A 54 5.87 8.09 -24.15
CA GLU A 54 5.80 6.90 -25.01
C GLU A 54 6.38 5.64 -24.34
N PHE A 55 6.95 5.77 -23.13
CA PHE A 55 7.57 4.65 -22.44
C PHE A 55 6.54 3.91 -21.59
N ASN A 56 6.36 2.63 -21.90
CA ASN A 56 5.63 1.69 -21.08
C ASN A 56 6.45 1.33 -19.82
N LEU A 57 5.81 1.21 -18.66
CA LEU A 57 6.52 0.92 -17.40
C LEU A 57 6.61 -0.57 -17.04
N SER A 58 6.13 -1.46 -17.91
CA SER A 58 6.34 -2.90 -17.74
C SER A 58 7.83 -3.25 -17.77
N HIS A 59 8.21 -4.21 -16.93
CA HIS A 59 9.57 -4.70 -16.87
C HIS A 59 10.07 -5.24 -18.22
N THR A 60 9.21 -5.94 -18.96
CA THR A 60 9.54 -6.49 -20.29
C THR A 60 9.86 -5.41 -21.31
N TYR A 61 9.11 -4.31 -21.32
CA TYR A 61 9.40 -3.18 -22.20
C TYR A 61 10.67 -2.43 -21.76
N LEU A 62 10.78 -2.06 -20.48
CA LEU A 62 11.93 -1.28 -19.99
C LEU A 62 13.27 -2.02 -20.13
N MET A 63 13.25 -3.35 -20.10
CA MET A 63 14.43 -4.19 -20.31
C MET A 63 14.70 -4.51 -21.79
N SER A 64 13.81 -4.08 -22.70
CA SER A 64 14.02 -4.28 -24.13
C SER A 64 15.12 -3.37 -24.67
N VAL A 65 15.84 -3.87 -25.68
CA VAL A 65 16.91 -3.10 -26.35
C VAL A 65 16.37 -1.81 -26.96
N GLU A 66 15.15 -1.85 -27.49
CA GLU A 66 14.47 -0.70 -28.08
C GLU A 66 14.21 0.40 -27.05
N ALA A 67 13.58 0.05 -25.91
CA ALA A 67 13.30 1.02 -24.86
C ALA A 67 14.59 1.60 -24.27
N LEU A 68 15.60 0.77 -24.04
CA LEU A 68 16.90 1.24 -23.53
C LEU A 68 17.60 2.18 -24.52
N SER A 69 17.54 1.88 -25.81
CA SER A 69 18.09 2.77 -26.85
C SER A 69 17.34 4.09 -26.90
N ALA A 70 16.01 4.06 -26.86
CA ALA A 70 15.16 5.25 -26.84
C ALA A 70 15.40 6.10 -25.57
N LEU A 71 15.54 5.48 -24.40
CA LEU A 71 15.88 6.16 -23.14
C LEU A 71 17.28 6.80 -23.21
N HIS A 72 18.25 6.12 -23.81
CA HIS A 72 19.60 6.68 -24.01
C HIS A 72 19.60 7.89 -24.95
N GLN A 73 18.71 7.91 -25.95
CA GLN A 73 18.57 9.04 -26.87
C GLN A 73 17.65 10.15 -26.34
N LEU A 74 16.90 9.88 -25.26
CA LEU A 74 15.92 10.80 -24.68
C LEU A 74 16.45 12.21 -24.37
N PRO A 75 17.69 12.41 -23.87
CA PRO A 75 18.22 13.75 -23.65
C PRO A 75 18.30 14.61 -24.93
N ILE A 76 18.43 13.96 -26.09
CA ILE A 76 18.56 14.60 -27.40
C ILE A 76 17.17 14.75 -28.03
N THR A 77 16.35 13.70 -27.98
CA THR A 77 15.04 13.67 -28.66
C THR A 77 13.95 14.43 -27.88
N ASN A 78 13.96 14.34 -26.54
CA ASN A 78 13.03 15.05 -25.67
C ASN A 78 13.70 15.45 -24.34
N PRO A 79 14.50 16.54 -24.35
CA PRO A 79 15.21 17.00 -23.16
C PRO A 79 14.27 17.40 -22.01
N SER A 80 13.05 17.86 -22.32
CA SER A 80 12.04 18.21 -21.31
C SER A 80 11.62 16.98 -20.51
N LEU A 81 11.27 15.90 -21.20
CA LEU A 81 10.87 14.65 -20.54
C LEU A 81 12.05 14.03 -19.78
N HIS A 82 13.25 14.05 -20.38
CA HIS A 82 14.47 13.60 -19.69
C HIS A 82 14.71 14.37 -18.37
N HIS A 83 14.56 15.70 -18.39
CA HIS A 83 14.70 16.50 -17.18
C HIS A 83 13.60 16.20 -16.16
N GLU A 84 12.37 15.92 -16.60
CA GLU A 84 11.28 15.55 -15.69
C GLU A 84 11.55 14.25 -14.94
N ILE A 85 11.97 13.19 -15.65
CA ILE A 85 12.20 11.87 -15.06
C ILE A 85 13.49 11.81 -14.23
N THR A 86 14.54 12.55 -14.62
CA THR A 86 15.83 12.58 -13.92
C THR A 86 15.87 13.66 -12.83
N GLY A 87 15.00 14.66 -12.91
CA GLY A 87 14.99 15.84 -12.03
C GLY A 87 14.38 15.62 -10.65
N GLY A 88 13.91 14.41 -10.33
CA GLY A 88 13.51 14.03 -8.98
C GLY A 88 12.46 14.98 -8.37
N LYS A 89 11.26 15.06 -8.95
CA LYS A 89 10.12 15.63 -8.22
C LYS A 89 9.70 14.63 -7.15
N THR A 90 10.16 14.86 -5.93
CA THR A 90 9.53 14.34 -4.71
C THR A 90 8.10 14.89 -4.67
N SER A 91 7.14 14.17 -5.27
CA SER A 91 5.76 14.30 -4.84
C SER A 91 5.75 13.88 -3.37
N ARG A 92 5.70 14.85 -2.46
CA ARG A 92 5.35 14.55 -1.07
C ARG A 92 4.02 13.80 -1.11
N CYS A 93 4.02 12.56 -0.67
CA CYS A 93 2.81 11.97 -0.14
C CYS A 93 2.46 12.85 1.05
N THR A 94 1.40 13.64 0.97
CA THR A 94 0.89 14.37 2.13
C THR A 94 0.41 13.32 3.11
N GLU A 95 1.23 13.05 4.12
CA GLU A 95 0.91 12.29 5.34
C GLU A 95 -0.07 13.08 6.23
N ASP A 96 -1.07 13.74 5.62
CA ASP A 96 -2.10 14.49 6.34
C ASP A 96 -3.35 13.63 6.43
N ASP A 97 -3.29 12.56 7.24
CA ASP A 97 -4.42 11.96 7.97
C ASP A 97 -3.92 10.71 8.73
N GLU A 98 -2.90 10.86 9.58
CA GLU A 98 -2.67 9.86 10.61
C GLU A 98 -3.69 10.10 11.74
N PRO A 99 -4.62 9.17 12.04
CA PRO A 99 -5.51 9.34 13.17
C PRO A 99 -4.69 9.29 14.46
N VAL A 100 -4.57 10.44 15.14
CA VAL A 100 -4.01 10.54 16.48
C VAL A 100 -4.75 9.55 17.39
N PHE A 101 -4.11 8.43 17.71
CA PHE A 101 -4.57 7.54 18.78
C PHE A 101 -4.52 8.34 20.09
N SER A 102 -5.66 8.96 20.42
CA SER A 102 -5.82 9.74 21.63
C SER A 102 -5.74 8.82 22.83
N ALA A 103 -4.55 8.69 23.41
CA ALA A 103 -4.37 8.11 24.72
C ALA A 103 -5.05 9.03 25.73
N LYS A 104 -6.26 8.67 26.17
CA LYS A 104 -6.89 9.32 27.32
C LYS A 104 -6.05 8.98 28.56
N THR A 105 -5.29 9.94 29.05
CA THR A 105 -4.75 9.94 30.40
C THR A 105 -5.90 10.03 31.38
N ASP A 106 -6.15 8.95 32.12
CA ASP A 106 -7.05 8.96 33.28
C ASP A 106 -6.30 9.61 34.46
N GLN A 107 -6.56 10.89 34.66
CA GLN A 107 -6.16 11.62 35.85
C GLN A 107 -7.26 11.46 36.90
N GLY A 108 -7.14 10.39 37.70
CA GLY A 108 -7.96 10.19 38.89
C GLY A 108 -7.31 10.84 40.10
N ASP A 109 -7.75 12.06 40.44
CA ASP A 109 -7.62 12.63 41.78
C ASP A 109 -9.00 12.60 42.47
N GLY A 110 -9.02 12.29 43.77
CA GLY A 110 -10.18 12.43 44.63
C GLY A 110 -10.64 11.17 45.35
N ARG A 111 -9.97 10.79 46.44
CA ARG A 111 -10.45 11.08 47.82
C ARG A 111 -9.49 10.53 48.89
#